data_AF-A0A851IB96-F1
#
_entry.id   AF-A0A851IB96-F1
#
_cell.length_a   1.000
_cell.length_b   1.000
_cell.length_c   1.000
_cell.angle_alpha   90.00
_cell.angle_beta   90.00
_cell.angle_gamma   90.00
#
_symmetry.space_group_name_H-M   'P 1'
#
loop_
_entity.id
_entity.type
_entity.pdbx_description
1 polymer ?
#
loop_
_entity_poly.entity_id
_entity_poly.type
_entity_poly.pdbx_seq_one_letter_code
_entity_poly.pdbx_strand_id
1 'polypeptide(L)'
;MTGISAPTVSASIFKEQDIEKYMSLSKLTEQDWHKRFENAEAKTPEEIKYKKSFEKYCKNFEVIKQKGLGILMSGNPGTGKTYYTTCIMNALNQKYLVYKTTLSDLLEEIRKSYKSFENENDDFLFRRLSKAELIIFDDLGNEFLSDWGKEKMFMILNFIYENNKPLIINTNLDAEQLSSFFNINGSDKLLDRIRSKCKTYIFNWESRRKDLYKKDFEELY
;
A
#
# COMPACT_ATOMS: atom_id res chain seq x y z
N MET A 1 -25.36 -21.58 37.44
CA MET A 1 -24.59 -20.30 37.41
C MET A 1 -24.03 -20.15 36.01
N THR A 2 -24.66 -19.33 35.19
CA THR A 2 -24.25 -19.01 33.82
C THR A 2 -23.24 -17.86 33.86
N GLY A 3 -21.96 -18.18 33.71
CA GLY A 3 -20.91 -17.17 33.54
C GLY A 3 -20.95 -16.61 32.12
N ILE A 4 -21.51 -15.41 31.96
CA ILE A 4 -21.39 -14.64 30.73
C ILE A 4 -19.94 -14.17 30.64
N SER A 5 -19.24 -14.61 29.60
CA SER A 5 -17.85 -14.25 29.33
C SER A 5 -17.75 -12.80 28.86
N ALA A 6 -17.13 -11.96 29.69
CA ALA A 6 -16.79 -10.57 29.39
C ALA A 6 -15.53 -10.30 28.50
N PRO A 7 -14.81 -11.25 27.84
CA PRO A 7 -13.65 -10.90 27.01
C PRO A 7 -13.96 -10.27 25.64
N THR A 8 -15.21 -10.20 25.20
CA THR A 8 -15.56 -9.93 23.79
C THR A 8 -15.74 -8.46 23.41
N VAL A 9 -16.21 -7.60 24.32
CA VAL A 9 -16.52 -6.19 24.02
C VAL A 9 -15.27 -5.31 24.05
N SER A 10 -14.34 -5.59 24.97
CA SER A 10 -13.13 -4.79 25.14
C SER A 10 -12.17 -4.95 23.95
N ALA A 11 -11.97 -6.19 23.48
CA ALA A 11 -11.09 -6.47 22.35
C ALA A 11 -11.60 -5.88 21.02
N SER A 12 -12.92 -5.84 20.80
CA SER A 12 -13.50 -5.20 19.60
C SER A 12 -13.30 -3.69 19.61
N ILE A 13 -13.49 -3.03 20.75
CA ILE A 13 -13.27 -1.58 20.91
C ILE A 13 -11.81 -1.22 20.64
N PHE A 14 -10.85 -1.97 21.21
CA PHE A 14 -9.43 -1.72 20.94
C PHE A 14 -9.06 -1.91 19.47
N LYS A 15 -9.68 -2.88 18.79
CA LYS A 15 -9.44 -3.11 17.37
C LYS A 15 -10.00 -1.97 16.50
N GLU A 16 -11.19 -1.47 16.83
CA GLU A 16 -11.77 -0.30 16.13
C GLU A 16 -10.89 0.94 16.31
N GLN A 17 -10.39 1.21 17.52
CA GLN A 17 -9.47 2.31 17.78
C GLN A 17 -8.14 2.17 17.02
N ASP A 18 -7.57 0.97 16.97
CA ASP A 18 -6.36 0.73 16.17
C ASP A 18 -6.67 0.91 14.68
N ILE A 19 -7.83 0.45 14.18
CA ILE A 19 -8.26 0.67 12.79
C ILE A 19 -8.32 2.17 12.46
N GLU A 20 -8.99 2.98 13.28
CA GLU A 20 -9.07 4.43 13.11
C GLU A 20 -7.70 5.09 13.11
N LYS A 21 -6.80 4.63 13.99
CA LYS A 21 -5.41 5.08 14.02
C LYS A 21 -4.67 4.76 12.72
N TYR A 22 -4.82 3.56 12.16
CA TYR A 22 -4.17 3.20 10.90
C TYR A 22 -4.73 3.96 9.70
N MET A 23 -6.03 4.25 9.71
CA MET A 23 -6.66 5.11 8.71
C MET A 23 -6.11 6.54 8.76
N SER A 24 -5.97 7.14 9.96
CA SER A 24 -5.44 8.50 10.10
C SER A 24 -3.97 8.62 9.70
N LEU A 25 -3.16 7.58 9.96
CA LEU A 25 -1.76 7.50 9.50
C LEU A 25 -1.63 7.46 7.97
N SER A 26 -2.68 7.07 7.25
CA SER A 26 -2.65 6.90 5.79
C SER A 26 -2.87 8.19 4.99
N LYS A 27 -2.97 9.35 5.67
CA LYS A 27 -3.09 10.71 5.09
C LYS A 27 -4.11 10.81 3.94
N LEU A 28 -5.25 10.14 4.06
CA LEU A 28 -6.27 10.11 3.01
C LEU A 28 -6.93 11.48 2.83
N THR A 29 -7.19 11.85 1.57
CA THR A 29 -8.02 13.01 1.23
C THR A 29 -9.51 12.67 1.29
N GLU A 30 -10.38 13.68 1.30
CA GLU A 30 -11.85 13.44 1.22
C GLU A 30 -12.23 12.61 -0.02
N GLN A 31 -11.58 12.87 -1.15
CA GLN A 31 -11.83 12.15 -2.41
C GLN A 31 -11.46 10.67 -2.33
N ASP A 32 -10.49 10.29 -1.49
CA ASP A 32 -10.06 8.90 -1.35
C ASP A 32 -11.16 8.00 -0.79
N TRP A 33 -12.06 8.53 0.04
CA TRP A 33 -13.17 7.75 0.62
C TRP A 33 -14.21 7.31 -0.41
N HIS A 34 -14.29 8.01 -1.55
CA HIS A 34 -15.19 7.68 -2.65
C HIS A 34 -14.61 6.65 -3.63
N LYS A 35 -13.31 6.33 -3.52
CA LYS A 35 -12.64 5.35 -4.40
C LYS A 35 -12.98 3.94 -3.95
N ARG A 36 -14.01 3.35 -4.55
CA ARG A 36 -14.48 1.98 -4.29
C ARG A 36 -14.57 1.17 -5.57
N PHE A 37 -14.54 -0.16 -5.47
CA PHE A 37 -14.59 -1.01 -6.65
C PHE A 37 -15.87 -0.78 -7.46
N GLU A 38 -16.99 -0.52 -6.80
CA GLU A 38 -18.29 -0.24 -7.42
C GLU A 38 -18.22 1.00 -8.32
N ASN A 39 -17.45 2.01 -7.91
CA ASN A 39 -17.25 3.27 -8.64
C ASN A 39 -16.10 3.19 -9.67
N ALA A 40 -15.36 2.09 -9.72
CA ALA A 40 -14.26 1.92 -10.65
C ALA A 40 -14.78 1.61 -12.06
N GLU A 41 -14.72 2.60 -12.95
CA GLU A 41 -14.92 2.40 -14.38
C GLU A 41 -13.78 1.55 -14.95
N ALA A 42 -14.02 0.31 -15.33
CA ALA A 42 -13.04 -0.53 -16.02
C ALA A 42 -13.36 -0.56 -17.51
N LYS A 43 -12.47 -0.01 -18.35
CA LYS A 43 -12.76 0.23 -19.79
C LYS A 43 -12.27 -0.90 -20.69
N THR A 44 -11.19 -1.59 -20.29
CA THR A 44 -10.59 -2.66 -21.10
C THR A 44 -10.91 -4.04 -20.52
N PRO A 45 -10.94 -5.10 -21.35
CA PRO A 45 -11.10 -6.48 -20.85
C PRO A 45 -10.04 -6.87 -19.81
N GLU A 46 -8.81 -6.38 -19.98
CA GLU A 46 -7.72 -6.62 -19.04
C GLU A 46 -7.97 -5.93 -17.69
N GLU A 47 -8.39 -4.67 -17.70
CA GLU A 47 -8.70 -3.93 -16.47
C GLU A 47 -9.89 -4.55 -15.74
N ILE A 48 -10.92 -5.02 -16.46
CA ILE A 48 -12.04 -5.77 -15.88
C ILE A 48 -11.53 -7.03 -15.16
N LYS A 49 -10.58 -7.75 -15.75
CA LYS A 49 -9.93 -8.92 -15.12
C LYS A 49 -9.13 -8.52 -13.89
N TYR A 50 -8.42 -7.38 -13.92
CA TYR A 50 -7.64 -6.87 -12.79
C TYR A 50 -8.56 -6.49 -11.64
N LYS A 51 -9.61 -5.71 -11.90
CA LYS A 51 -10.66 -5.35 -10.92
C LYS A 51 -11.22 -6.58 -10.23
N LYS A 52 -11.69 -7.59 -10.99
CA LYS A 52 -12.19 -8.86 -10.44
C LYS A 52 -11.15 -9.59 -9.60
N SER A 53 -9.88 -9.53 -9.99
CA SER A 53 -8.79 -10.13 -9.22
C SER A 53 -8.53 -9.41 -7.89
N PHE A 54 -8.68 -8.08 -7.84
CA PHE A 54 -8.54 -7.29 -6.61
C PHE A 54 -9.74 -7.46 -5.67
N GLU A 55 -10.95 -7.55 -6.21
CA GLU A 55 -12.14 -7.92 -5.44
C GLU A 55 -11.97 -9.32 -4.82
N LYS A 56 -11.46 -10.28 -5.60
CA LYS A 56 -11.12 -11.62 -5.09
C LYS A 56 -10.01 -11.58 -4.04
N TYR A 57 -9.01 -10.71 -4.20
CA TYR A 57 -7.98 -10.49 -3.17
C TYR A 57 -8.62 -10.05 -1.85
N CYS A 58 -9.48 -9.04 -1.87
CA CYS A 58 -10.15 -8.55 -0.67
C CYS A 58 -11.07 -9.61 -0.03
N LYS A 59 -11.84 -10.34 -0.86
CA LYS A 59 -12.73 -11.42 -0.39
C LYS A 59 -11.98 -12.54 0.34
N ASN A 60 -10.75 -12.85 -0.08
CA ASN A 60 -9.93 -13.91 0.48
C ASN A 60 -8.84 -13.39 1.42
N PHE A 61 -8.99 -12.16 1.92
CA PHE A 61 -7.89 -11.45 2.58
C PHE A 61 -7.35 -12.18 3.82
N GLU A 62 -8.20 -12.86 4.59
CA GLU A 62 -7.73 -13.60 5.78
C GLU A 62 -6.71 -14.70 5.42
N VAL A 63 -6.95 -15.44 4.33
CA VAL A 63 -6.02 -16.47 3.84
C VAL A 63 -4.78 -15.84 3.20
N ILE A 64 -4.96 -14.74 2.47
CA ILE A 64 -3.86 -13.96 1.89
C ILE A 64 -2.92 -13.43 2.99
N LYS A 65 -3.50 -12.94 4.08
CA LYS A 65 -2.80 -12.42 5.26
C LYS A 65 -1.90 -13.48 5.88
N GLN A 66 -2.45 -14.67 6.10
CA GLN A 66 -1.69 -15.81 6.66
C GLN A 66 -0.53 -16.26 5.76
N LYS A 67 -0.67 -16.12 4.44
CA LYS A 67 0.36 -16.51 3.46
C LYS A 67 1.36 -15.38 3.12
N GLY A 68 1.12 -14.17 3.59
CA GLY A 68 1.93 -12.99 3.26
C GLY A 68 1.90 -12.65 1.77
N LEU A 69 0.77 -12.86 1.08
CA LEU A 69 0.67 -12.64 -0.36
C LEU A 69 0.32 -11.19 -0.70
N GLY A 70 0.95 -10.69 -1.75
CA GLY A 70 0.92 -9.28 -2.13
C GLY A 70 0.53 -9.02 -3.58
N ILE A 71 0.58 -7.74 -3.94
CA ILE A 71 0.31 -7.25 -5.29
C ILE A 71 1.40 -6.24 -5.67
N LEU A 72 1.93 -6.36 -6.90
CA LEU A 72 2.78 -5.35 -7.50
C LEU A 72 2.06 -4.77 -8.73
N MET A 73 1.77 -3.48 -8.72
CA MET A 73 1.21 -2.76 -9.86
C MET A 73 2.28 -1.86 -10.47
N SER A 74 2.65 -2.09 -11.73
CA SER A 74 3.65 -1.28 -12.45
C SER A 74 3.09 -0.81 -13.78
N GLY A 75 3.50 0.36 -14.26
CA GLY A 75 3.15 0.85 -15.60
C GLY A 75 2.86 2.36 -15.64
N ASN A 76 2.21 2.83 -16.69
CA ASN A 76 2.09 4.24 -17.02
C ASN A 76 1.37 5.06 -15.93
N PRO A 77 1.72 6.34 -15.73
CA PRO A 77 0.98 7.23 -14.82
C PRO A 77 -0.45 7.49 -15.30
N GLY A 78 -1.36 7.74 -14.36
CA GLY A 78 -2.77 8.05 -14.68
C GLY A 78 -3.62 6.87 -15.14
N THR A 79 -3.12 5.64 -15.01
CA THR A 79 -3.83 4.39 -15.37
C THR A 79 -4.71 3.81 -14.25
N GLY A 80 -4.68 4.38 -13.05
CA GLY A 80 -5.58 3.98 -11.95
C GLY A 80 -4.95 3.11 -10.86
N LYS A 81 -3.63 2.88 -10.86
CA LYS A 81 -2.96 2.09 -9.80
C LYS A 81 -3.24 2.59 -8.38
N THR A 82 -3.02 3.89 -8.12
CA THR A 82 -3.37 4.52 -6.84
C THR A 82 -4.87 4.41 -6.53
N TYR A 83 -5.74 4.51 -7.54
CA TYR A 83 -7.18 4.33 -7.35
C TYR A 83 -7.50 2.91 -6.85
N TYR A 84 -6.96 1.87 -7.50
CA TYR A 84 -7.21 0.49 -7.10
C TYR A 84 -6.59 0.14 -5.74
N THR A 85 -5.41 0.67 -5.40
CA THR A 85 -4.86 0.47 -4.05
C THR A 85 -5.72 1.14 -2.97
N THR A 86 -6.28 2.32 -3.25
CA THR A 86 -7.28 2.95 -2.36
C THR A 86 -8.58 2.13 -2.29
N CYS A 87 -9.06 1.52 -3.39
CA CYS A 87 -10.21 0.62 -3.34
C CYS A 87 -9.96 -0.59 -2.44
N ILE A 88 -8.78 -1.22 -2.56
CA ILE A 88 -8.39 -2.34 -1.70
C ILE A 88 -8.35 -1.90 -0.23
N MET A 89 -7.77 -0.74 0.06
CA MET A 89 -7.75 -0.16 1.41
C MET A 89 -9.18 0.03 1.94
N ASN A 90 -10.05 0.72 1.19
CA ASN A 90 -11.43 1.01 1.59
C ASN A 90 -12.30 -0.25 1.74
N ALA A 91 -11.96 -1.33 1.06
CA ALA A 91 -12.66 -2.62 1.21
C ALA A 91 -12.21 -3.40 2.46
N LEU A 92 -11.03 -3.10 3.00
CA LEU A 92 -10.41 -3.86 4.10
C LEU A 92 -10.31 -3.08 5.41
N ASN A 93 -10.27 -1.75 5.37
CA ASN A 93 -10.03 -0.89 6.53
C ASN A 93 -11.14 -0.92 7.59
N GLN A 94 -12.31 -1.51 7.31
CA GLN A 94 -13.34 -1.74 8.33
C GLN A 94 -13.03 -2.95 9.25
N LYS A 95 -12.12 -3.83 8.84
CA LYS A 95 -11.86 -5.10 9.54
C LYS A 95 -10.39 -5.36 9.83
N TYR A 96 -9.50 -4.67 9.13
CA TYR A 96 -8.07 -4.91 9.17
C TYR A 96 -7.27 -3.63 9.35
N LEU A 97 -6.13 -3.73 10.01
CA LEU A 97 -5.17 -2.64 10.15
C LEU A 97 -4.42 -2.44 8.82
N VAL A 98 -4.97 -1.62 7.93
CA VAL A 98 -4.35 -1.28 6.65
C VAL A 98 -3.50 -0.02 6.79
N TYR A 99 -2.20 -0.14 6.52
CA TYR A 99 -1.28 0.99 6.49
C TYR A 99 -0.92 1.36 5.05
N LYS A 100 -1.41 2.49 4.56
CA LYS A 100 -1.06 3.03 3.25
C LYS A 100 -0.14 4.24 3.40
N THR A 101 0.99 4.26 2.71
CA THR A 101 1.96 5.36 2.77
C THR A 101 2.77 5.44 1.47
N THR A 102 3.45 6.56 1.24
CA THR A 102 4.56 6.61 0.27
C THR A 102 5.88 6.28 0.99
N LEU A 103 6.92 5.90 0.25
CA LEU A 103 8.25 5.70 0.84
C LEU A 103 8.82 7.04 1.33
N SER A 104 8.64 8.13 0.56
CA SER A 104 9.01 9.50 0.98
C SER A 104 8.44 9.87 2.35
N ASP A 105 7.13 9.73 2.53
CA ASP A 105 6.46 10.10 3.78
C ASP A 105 6.99 9.29 4.97
N LEU A 106 7.22 8.00 4.74
CA LEU A 106 7.75 7.10 5.76
C LEU A 106 9.18 7.47 6.16
N LEU A 107 10.05 7.76 5.18
CA LEU A 107 11.42 8.19 5.43
C LEU A 107 11.47 9.55 6.13
N GLU A 108 10.59 10.48 5.77
CA GLU A 108 10.49 11.78 6.44
C GLU A 108 10.07 11.61 7.91
N GLU A 109 9.12 10.74 8.18
CA GLU A 109 8.69 10.44 9.55
C GLU A 109 9.82 9.85 10.40
N ILE A 110 10.56 8.88 9.85
CA ILE A 110 11.75 8.31 10.49
C ILE A 110 12.79 9.40 10.77
N ARG A 111 13.00 10.31 9.82
CA ARG A 111 13.95 11.42 10.00
C ARG A 111 13.50 12.39 11.10
N LYS A 112 12.20 12.65 11.24
CA LYS A 112 11.63 13.50 12.28
C LYS A 112 11.69 12.85 13.66
N SER A 113 11.50 11.53 13.76
CA SER A 113 11.55 10.83 15.05
C SER A 113 12.95 10.90 15.68
N TYR A 114 14.03 10.71 14.89
CA TYR A 114 15.40 10.86 15.39
C TYR A 114 15.74 12.25 15.94
N LYS A 115 15.08 13.31 15.45
CA LYS A 115 15.30 14.67 15.97
C LYS A 115 14.58 14.94 17.28
N SER A 116 13.61 14.10 17.64
CA SER A 116 12.66 14.39 18.73
C SER A 116 12.98 13.63 20.02
N PHE A 117 13.64 12.47 19.94
CA PHE A 117 14.08 11.67 21.10
C PHE A 117 15.33 10.86 20.78
N GLU A 118 16.31 10.83 21.69
CA GLU A 118 17.47 9.94 21.60
C GLU A 118 17.05 8.50 22.03
N ASN A 119 17.19 7.53 21.11
CA ASN A 119 17.34 6.08 21.34
C ASN A 119 16.15 5.07 21.26
N GLU A 120 14.88 5.43 20.97
CA GLU A 120 13.76 4.44 20.88
C GLU A 120 13.04 4.37 19.50
N ASN A 121 13.60 4.93 18.43
CA ASN A 121 12.81 5.34 17.26
C ASN A 121 12.60 4.27 16.17
N ASP A 122 13.56 3.38 15.92
CA ASP A 122 13.38 2.28 14.96
C ASP A 122 12.29 1.31 15.44
N ASP A 123 12.19 1.12 16.76
CA ASP A 123 11.17 0.28 17.39
C ASP A 123 9.75 0.76 17.09
N PHE A 124 9.50 2.06 17.03
CA PHE A 124 8.16 2.57 16.72
C PHE A 124 7.73 2.26 15.28
N LEU A 125 8.64 2.44 14.31
CA LEU A 125 8.39 2.10 12.91
C LEU A 125 8.13 0.59 12.77
N PHE A 126 9.05 -0.24 13.27
CA PHE A 126 8.92 -1.69 13.13
C PHE A 126 7.72 -2.22 13.92
N ARG A 127 7.36 -1.61 15.05
CA ARG A 127 6.10 -1.93 15.75
C ARG A 127 4.87 -1.58 14.92
N ARG A 128 4.87 -0.46 14.19
CA ARG A 128 3.79 -0.12 13.25
C ARG A 128 3.71 -1.13 12.12
N LEU A 129 4.82 -1.39 11.44
CA LEU A 129 4.86 -2.39 10.36
C LEU A 129 4.47 -3.80 10.87
N SER A 130 4.87 -4.14 12.09
CA SER A 130 4.52 -5.41 12.75
C SER A 130 3.03 -5.52 13.07
N LYS A 131 2.37 -4.44 13.48
CA LYS A 131 0.94 -4.44 13.76
C LYS A 131 0.07 -4.40 12.49
N ALA A 132 0.54 -3.73 11.43
CA ALA A 132 -0.20 -3.64 10.17
C ALA A 132 -0.55 -5.03 9.61
N GLU A 133 -1.80 -5.25 9.24
CA GLU A 133 -2.28 -6.48 8.61
C GLU A 133 -2.14 -6.43 7.08
N LEU A 134 -2.08 -5.21 6.52
CA LEU A 134 -1.74 -4.93 5.13
C LEU A 134 -0.86 -3.68 5.08
N ILE A 135 0.23 -3.73 4.30
CA ILE A 135 1.07 -2.56 4.03
C ILE A 135 0.94 -2.22 2.54
N ILE A 136 0.69 -0.95 2.23
CA ILE A 136 0.58 -0.44 0.87
C ILE A 136 1.62 0.69 0.69
N PHE A 137 2.59 0.47 -0.19
CA PHE A 137 3.45 1.54 -0.71
C PHE A 137 2.85 2.09 -2.01
N ASP A 138 2.32 3.31 -1.92
CA ASP A 138 1.77 4.05 -3.06
C ASP A 138 2.89 4.83 -3.76
N ASP A 139 2.86 4.81 -5.10
CA ASP A 139 3.75 5.58 -5.99
C ASP A 139 5.26 5.43 -5.70
N LEU A 140 5.68 4.20 -5.38
CA LEU A 140 7.07 3.87 -5.07
C LEU A 140 7.97 4.12 -6.28
N GLY A 141 9.11 4.77 -6.09
CA GLY A 141 10.14 4.92 -7.12
C GLY A 141 10.23 6.30 -7.74
N ASN A 142 9.35 7.25 -7.37
CA ASN A 142 9.49 8.64 -7.77
C ASN A 142 10.48 9.43 -6.89
N GLU A 143 11.09 8.77 -5.90
CA GLU A 143 12.01 9.37 -4.95
C GLU A 143 13.47 9.40 -5.41
N PHE A 144 14.14 10.53 -5.17
CA PHE A 144 15.61 10.55 -5.14
C PHE A 144 16.10 9.99 -3.80
N LEU A 145 16.45 8.70 -3.79
CA LEU A 145 16.95 8.03 -2.58
C LEU A 145 18.45 8.28 -2.39
N SER A 146 18.78 8.99 -1.29
CA SER A 146 20.14 8.97 -0.71
C SER A 146 20.54 7.56 -0.27
N ASP A 147 21.83 7.32 0.00
CA ASP A 147 22.30 6.00 0.48
C ASP A 147 21.61 5.58 1.79
N TRP A 148 21.39 6.53 2.70
CA TRP A 148 20.58 6.30 3.90
C TRP A 148 19.12 5.89 3.58
N GLY A 149 18.52 6.53 2.57
CA GLY A 149 17.18 6.18 2.11
C GLY A 149 17.10 4.77 1.52
N LYS A 150 18.11 4.37 0.74
CA LYS A 150 18.23 3.00 0.20
C LYS A 150 18.41 1.97 1.31
N GLU A 151 19.25 2.26 2.31
CA GLU A 151 19.45 1.40 3.47
C GLU A 151 18.13 1.21 4.24
N LYS A 152 17.41 2.29 4.55
CA LYS A 152 16.13 2.21 5.25
C LYS A 152 15.06 1.50 4.43
N MET A 153 15.00 1.73 3.12
CA MET A 153 14.13 0.97 2.23
C MET A 153 14.44 -0.53 2.29
N PHE A 154 15.72 -0.92 2.25
CA PHE A 154 16.14 -2.31 2.39
C PHE A 154 15.66 -2.91 3.72
N MET A 155 15.92 -2.22 4.83
CA MET A 155 15.50 -2.68 6.16
C MET A 155 13.99 -2.88 6.25
N ILE A 156 13.21 -1.93 5.74
CA ILE A 156 11.74 -1.96 5.76
C ILE A 156 11.21 -3.14 4.93
N LEU A 157 11.66 -3.28 3.68
CA LEU A 157 11.18 -4.34 2.80
C LEU A 157 11.65 -5.73 3.25
N ASN A 158 12.87 -5.82 3.79
CA ASN A 158 13.37 -7.05 4.40
C ASN A 158 12.51 -7.46 5.60
N PHE A 159 12.20 -6.53 6.50
CA PHE A 159 11.32 -6.77 7.64
C PHE A 159 9.94 -7.28 7.20
N ILE A 160 9.33 -6.62 6.20
CA ILE A 160 8.02 -7.01 5.66
C ILE A 160 8.06 -8.45 5.12
N TYR A 161 9.11 -8.80 4.38
CA TYR A 161 9.30 -10.14 3.85
C TYR A 161 9.51 -11.19 4.96
N GLU A 162 10.43 -10.93 5.89
CA GLU A 162 10.78 -11.86 6.99
C GLU A 162 9.60 -12.12 7.93
N ASN A 163 8.75 -11.11 8.15
CA ASN A 163 7.56 -11.23 8.99
C ASN A 163 6.32 -11.71 8.20
N ASN A 164 6.51 -12.18 6.96
CA ASN A 164 5.46 -12.74 6.11
C ASN A 164 4.24 -11.80 5.97
N LYS A 165 4.49 -10.49 5.84
CA LYS A 165 3.44 -9.47 5.79
C LYS A 165 2.90 -9.30 4.36
N PRO A 166 1.57 -9.21 4.17
CA PRO A 166 1.00 -8.81 2.89
C PRO A 166 1.47 -7.40 2.50
N LEU A 167 1.94 -7.29 1.26
CA LEU A 167 2.49 -6.06 0.71
C LEU A 167 1.82 -5.73 -0.61
N ILE A 168 1.36 -4.50 -0.77
CA ILE A 168 0.96 -3.95 -2.06
C ILE A 168 1.91 -2.82 -2.41
N ILE A 169 2.50 -2.89 -3.60
CA ILE A 169 3.31 -1.80 -4.16
C ILE A 169 2.61 -1.35 -5.43
N ASN A 170 2.49 -0.04 -5.62
CA ASN A 170 2.32 0.50 -6.96
C ASN A 170 3.44 1.47 -7.33
N THR A 171 3.76 1.52 -8.61
CA THR A 171 4.90 2.28 -9.13
C THR A 171 4.69 2.68 -10.59
N ASN A 172 5.24 3.83 -10.99
CA ASN A 172 5.31 4.23 -12.40
C ASN A 172 6.60 3.73 -13.10
N LEU A 173 7.50 3.07 -12.37
CA LEU A 173 8.72 2.52 -12.93
C LEU A 173 8.38 1.38 -13.90
N ASP A 174 9.04 1.38 -15.05
CA ASP A 174 9.06 0.24 -15.96
C ASP A 174 9.89 -0.92 -15.38
N ALA A 175 9.98 -2.04 -16.11
CA ALA A 175 10.66 -3.23 -15.60
C ALA A 175 12.17 -3.02 -15.35
N GLU A 176 12.85 -2.23 -16.18
CA GLU A 176 14.28 -1.96 -16.06
C GLU A 176 14.53 -1.01 -14.88
N GLN A 177 13.79 0.09 -14.84
CA GLN A 177 13.81 1.06 -13.75
C GLN A 177 13.49 0.42 -12.41
N LEU A 178 12.50 -0.48 -12.35
CA LEU A 178 12.16 -1.22 -11.14
C LEU A 178 13.31 -2.13 -10.70
N SER A 179 14.00 -2.78 -11.65
CA SER A 179 15.18 -3.59 -11.37
C SER A 179 16.29 -2.74 -10.77
N SER A 180 16.59 -1.58 -11.38
CA SER A 180 17.59 -0.65 -10.87
C SER A 180 17.22 -0.07 -9.51
N PHE A 181 15.96 0.26 -9.28
CA PHE A 181 15.48 0.84 -8.02
C PHE A 181 15.63 -0.12 -6.84
N PHE A 182 15.33 -1.41 -7.04
CA PHE A 182 15.51 -2.43 -6.00
C PHE A 182 16.90 -3.04 -5.94
N ASN A 183 17.78 -2.70 -6.88
CA ASN A 183 19.17 -3.12 -6.83
C ASN A 183 19.91 -2.31 -5.76
N ILE A 184 20.25 -2.98 -4.67
CA ILE A 184 20.98 -2.37 -3.56
C ILE A 184 22.34 -3.06 -3.46
N ASN A 185 23.41 -2.28 -3.61
CA ASN A 185 24.79 -2.76 -3.59
C ASN A 185 25.04 -3.92 -4.58
N GLY A 186 24.44 -3.85 -5.78
CA GLY A 186 24.60 -4.88 -6.82
C GLY A 186 23.73 -6.13 -6.61
N SER A 187 22.78 -6.11 -5.66
CA SER A 187 21.95 -7.27 -5.33
C SER A 187 20.49 -7.11 -5.72
N ASP A 188 19.96 -8.09 -6.48
CA ASP A 188 18.54 -8.16 -6.87
C ASP A 188 17.65 -8.87 -5.84
N LYS A 189 18.19 -9.20 -4.65
CA LYS A 189 17.49 -9.97 -3.61
C LYS A 189 16.15 -9.37 -3.21
N LEU A 190 16.03 -8.04 -3.13
CA LEU A 190 14.77 -7.40 -2.77
C LEU A 190 13.69 -7.61 -3.82
N LEU A 191 14.05 -7.44 -5.10
CA LEU A 191 13.09 -7.62 -6.19
C LEU A 191 12.65 -9.09 -6.30
N ASP A 192 13.56 -10.03 -6.12
CA ASP A 192 13.25 -11.47 -6.07
C ASP A 192 12.25 -11.80 -4.94
N ARG A 193 12.49 -11.28 -3.73
CA ARG A 193 11.58 -11.40 -2.59
C ARG A 193 10.20 -10.81 -2.87
N ILE A 194 10.15 -9.63 -3.49
CA ILE A 194 8.88 -9.00 -3.88
C ILE A 194 8.16 -9.88 -4.91
N ARG A 195 8.85 -10.33 -5.97
CA ARG A 195 8.28 -11.16 -7.05
C ARG A 195 7.79 -12.52 -6.57
N SER A 196 8.43 -13.12 -5.57
CA SER A 196 8.02 -14.41 -5.01
C SER A 196 6.72 -14.32 -4.19
N LYS A 197 6.41 -13.16 -3.60
CA LYS A 197 5.23 -12.94 -2.74
C LYS A 197 4.12 -12.13 -3.41
N CYS A 198 4.46 -11.29 -4.39
CA CYS A 198 3.52 -10.38 -5.03
C CYS A 198 3.15 -10.85 -6.43
N LYS A 199 1.85 -10.91 -6.70
CA LYS A 199 1.37 -11.07 -8.08
C LYS A 199 1.51 -9.74 -8.82
N THR A 200 2.18 -9.76 -9.97
CA THR A 200 2.41 -8.57 -10.80
C THR A 200 1.24 -8.28 -11.73
N TYR A 201 0.89 -7.00 -11.86
CA TYR A 201 -0.13 -6.44 -12.75
C TYR A 201 0.48 -5.27 -13.52
N ILE A 202 0.37 -5.30 -14.85
CA ILE A 202 0.97 -4.29 -15.73
C ILE A 202 -0.10 -3.35 -16.25
N PHE A 203 0.03 -2.06 -15.95
CA PHE A 203 -0.90 -1.00 -16.29
C PHE A 203 -0.37 -0.21 -17.50
N ASN A 204 -0.61 -0.72 -18.71
CA ASN A 204 -0.06 -0.19 -19.96
C ASN A 204 -1.08 0.56 -20.84
N TRP A 205 -2.29 0.83 -20.33
CA TRP A 205 -3.31 1.59 -21.05
C TRP A 205 -3.12 3.11 -20.96
N GLU A 206 -3.94 3.85 -21.70
CA GLU A 206 -3.87 5.30 -21.75
C GLU A 206 -4.26 5.97 -20.42
N SER A 207 -3.63 7.11 -20.14
CA SER A 207 -3.92 7.91 -18.95
C SER A 207 -5.33 8.49 -19.01
N ARG A 208 -6.11 8.24 -17.95
CA ARG A 208 -7.46 8.79 -17.76
C ARG A 208 -7.45 10.29 -17.44
N ARG A 209 -6.29 10.84 -17.07
CA ARG A 209 -6.15 12.24 -16.68
C ARG A 209 -6.25 13.20 -17.88
N LYS A 210 -6.02 12.71 -19.11
CA LYS A 210 -6.07 13.55 -20.32
C LYS A 210 -7.45 14.16 -20.56
N ASP A 211 -8.50 13.39 -20.32
CA ASP A 211 -9.88 13.82 -20.60
C ASP A 211 -10.64 14.27 -19.34
N LEU A 212 -10.00 14.24 -18.16
CA LEU A 212 -10.69 14.41 -16.88
C LEU A 212 -11.39 15.77 -16.75
N TYR A 213 -10.71 16.84 -17.18
CA TYR A 213 -11.21 18.22 -17.10
C TYR A 213 -11.55 18.79 -18.48
N LYS A 214 -11.61 17.95 -19.52
CA LYS A 214 -11.78 18.42 -20.90
C LYS A 214 -13.10 19.18 -21.07
N LYS A 215 -14.19 18.65 -20.50
CA LYS A 215 -15.50 19.32 -20.50
C LYS A 215 -15.49 20.61 -19.70
N ASP A 216 -14.90 20.59 -18.50
CA ASP A 216 -14.80 21.79 -17.66
C ASP A 216 -14.03 22.90 -18.38
N PHE A 217 -12.95 22.57 -19.09
CA PHE A 217 -12.23 23.53 -19.92
C PHE A 217 -13.11 24.05 -21.07
N GLU A 218 -13.73 23.16 -21.85
CA GLU A 218 -14.62 23.54 -22.97
C GLU A 218 -15.83 24.39 -22.53
N GLU A 219 -16.35 24.19 -21.32
CA GLU A 219 -17.50 24.93 -20.77
C GLU A 219 -17.11 26.26 -20.12
N LEU A 220 -15.90 26.36 -19.54
CA LEU A 220 -15.48 27.54 -18.78
C LEU A 220 -14.64 28.53 -19.58
N TYR A 221 -13.88 28.11 -20.60
CA TYR A 221 -13.11 29.00 -21.47
C TYR A 221 -12.71 28.40 -22.83
#